data_AF-A0A445CGQ6-F1
#
_entry.id   AF-A0A445CGQ6-F1
#
_cell.length_a   1.000
_cell.length_b   1.000
_cell.length_c   1.000
_cell.angle_alpha   90.00
_cell.angle_beta   90.00
_cell.angle_gamma   90.00
#
_symmetry.space_group_name_H-M   'P 1'
#
loop_
_entity.id
_entity.type
_entity.pdbx_description
1 polymer ?
#
loop_
_entity_poly.entity_id
_entity_poly.type
_entity_poly.pdbx_seq_one_letter_code
_entity_poly.pdbx_strand_id
1 'polypeptide(L)'
;MDLYGRILDDLNVVSSILGTSNEESEKIWNTMYPSEPYELHLDSDSFQDFDENLLGDPESTTKYDLISAVKRQTTFFYQVSRSYWNDDTFLEGAVARYKGFLYLIKRNKERSMRRFCVPTYDVDLIWHSHQLHPASYCKDLVAIMGKVLEHDDTDSDRSKGQKLDVGFFETTNQWEETFGTRYWKAGAMHRGNPPSPLTFDKFKVDAMQNDSTPSNKNQNLIQLPQKMLVEVMLEIVDVRDLPSGHKGKLVVSFKKKQEDILFNAKKQLSVSSQPEGKQVAVFQCESRGELVLELIYRPCVNFRMVRPAKVLGKTSINLEDSQNAACKLPLQKWLDLTSAVKWSKPISICVGLSLTPPVPAPYKLQMVSTRPSIRSYAPFLPWRKFQQTKNWTNVVDEAGNEIINIHSRNLTTEKSNTNIKLEVVGTTASDETHLLAELKGTTWSMMNSDWTLQRKKSSDEDENVFELTGTRKVIFISLSFLNQIPIEKHSHKDSMLPSLSILVICDLSQVIIFPGRKLEFETRYYGNERGNCFLTAVEFSPKDPYGKAVALMNLAYGFLEIKEEWLVLPAILSAFVLSNFPHFSDGIQNGNK
;
A
#
# COMPACT_ATOMS: atom_id res chain seq x y z
N MET A 1 5.47 43.04 20.57
CA MET A 1 4.95 43.47 19.25
C MET A 1 5.19 42.31 18.32
N ASP A 2 4.21 41.41 18.24
CA ASP A 2 4.31 40.18 17.46
C ASP A 2 3.75 40.46 16.07
N LEU A 3 4.63 40.34 15.06
CA LEU A 3 4.46 40.86 13.70
C LEU A 3 3.52 40.02 12.82
N TYR A 4 3.03 38.89 13.33
CA TYR A 4 2.03 38.05 12.67
C TYR A 4 1.04 37.56 13.71
N GLY A 5 -0.24 37.68 13.38
CA GLY A 5 -1.34 37.23 14.21
C GLY A 5 -1.13 35.81 14.72
N ARG A 6 -1.72 35.55 15.88
CA ARG A 6 -1.67 34.27 16.58
C ARG A 6 -1.95 33.14 15.59
N ILE A 7 -1.04 32.17 15.53
CA ILE A 7 -1.36 30.84 15.02
C ILE A 7 -2.66 30.43 15.73
N LEU A 8 -3.69 30.00 14.99
CA LEU A 8 -4.76 29.21 15.58
C LEU A 8 -4.12 27.88 15.96
N ASP A 9 -3.49 27.93 17.14
CA ASP A 9 -2.85 26.81 17.78
C ASP A 9 -3.94 25.75 17.98
N ASP A 10 -3.67 24.54 17.52
CA ASP A 10 -4.38 23.32 17.90
C ASP A 10 -4.23 23.02 19.40
N LEU A 11 -3.52 23.85 20.18
CA LEU A 11 -3.56 23.89 21.64
C LEU A 11 -4.98 23.98 22.23
N ASN A 12 -5.99 24.47 21.50
CA ASN A 12 -7.40 24.42 21.93
C ASN A 12 -8.23 23.35 21.24
N VAL A 13 -7.69 22.66 20.23
CA VAL A 13 -8.16 21.32 19.85
C VAL A 13 -7.28 20.34 20.61
N VAL A 14 -7.30 20.47 21.93
CA VAL A 14 -7.06 19.29 22.76
C VAL A 14 -8.18 18.35 22.33
N SER A 15 -7.85 17.23 21.68
CA SER A 15 -8.70 16.05 21.80
C SER A 15 -8.72 15.77 23.31
N SER A 16 -9.65 16.40 24.02
CA SER A 16 -9.91 16.03 25.38
C SER A 16 -10.58 14.68 25.23
N ILE A 17 -9.79 13.64 25.42
CA ILE A 17 -10.25 12.27 25.67
C ILE A 17 -11.17 12.20 26.93
N LEU A 18 -11.54 13.36 27.49
CA LEU A 18 -12.31 13.66 28.68
C LEU A 18 -13.65 14.36 28.38
N GLY A 19 -14.02 14.60 27.11
CA GLY A 19 -15.40 14.97 26.74
C GLY A 19 -15.86 16.42 27.00
N THR A 20 -15.04 17.27 27.63
CA THR A 20 -15.41 18.66 27.99
C THR A 20 -15.79 19.57 26.82
N SER A 21 -15.19 19.38 25.64
CA SER A 21 -15.54 20.14 24.41
C SER A 21 -16.91 19.74 23.86
N ASN A 22 -17.39 18.55 24.19
CA ASN A 22 -18.67 18.03 23.72
C ASN A 22 -19.82 18.70 24.47
N GLU A 23 -19.73 18.83 25.80
CA GLU A 23 -20.75 19.47 26.64
C GLU A 23 -20.99 20.95 26.29
N GLU A 24 -19.93 21.72 26.04
CA GLU A 24 -20.05 23.13 25.65
C GLU A 24 -20.70 23.29 24.27
N SER A 25 -20.28 22.45 23.32
CA SER A 25 -20.80 22.46 21.95
C SER A 25 -22.25 21.99 21.92
N GLU A 26 -22.59 20.95 22.69
CA GLU A 26 -23.95 20.45 22.90
C GLU A 26 -24.84 21.52 23.52
N LYS A 27 -24.38 22.21 24.55
CA LYS A 27 -25.14 23.28 25.20
C LYS A 27 -25.42 24.43 24.24
N ILE A 28 -24.44 24.84 23.44
CA ILE A 28 -24.62 25.87 22.41
C ILE A 28 -25.60 25.37 21.35
N TRP A 29 -25.45 24.14 20.89
CA TRP A 29 -26.33 23.52 19.90
C TRP A 29 -27.78 23.45 20.39
N ASN A 30 -28.02 22.89 21.58
CA ASN A 30 -29.35 22.81 22.19
C ASN A 30 -29.97 24.19 22.44
N THR A 31 -29.15 25.24 22.60
CA THR A 31 -29.63 26.62 22.70
C THR A 31 -30.04 27.18 21.33
N MET A 32 -29.25 26.93 20.28
CA MET A 32 -29.51 27.46 18.93
C MET A 32 -30.53 26.63 18.13
N TYR A 33 -30.57 25.32 18.37
CA TYR A 33 -31.32 24.31 17.63
C TYR A 33 -32.00 23.33 18.60
N PRO A 34 -32.93 23.80 19.46
CA PRO A 34 -33.54 22.98 20.52
C PRO A 34 -34.37 21.80 20.01
N SER A 35 -34.75 21.81 18.72
CA SER A 35 -35.52 20.75 18.07
C SER A 35 -34.65 19.71 17.36
N GLU A 36 -33.34 19.93 17.26
CA GLU A 36 -32.41 19.02 16.59
C GLU A 36 -31.47 18.40 17.61
N PRO A 37 -31.41 17.07 17.73
CA PRO A 37 -30.51 16.42 18.67
C PRO A 37 -29.05 16.74 18.31
N TYR A 38 -28.24 17.05 19.31
CA TYR A 38 -26.82 17.32 19.11
C TYR A 38 -26.06 16.10 18.61
N GLU A 39 -26.42 14.91 19.09
CA GLU A 39 -25.88 13.63 18.64
C GLU A 39 -26.93 12.88 17.81
N LEU A 40 -26.55 12.50 16.59
CA LEU A 40 -27.41 11.71 15.71
C LEU A 40 -27.37 10.24 16.16
N HIS A 41 -28.35 9.84 16.97
CA HIS A 41 -28.53 8.44 17.36
C HIS A 41 -29.13 7.66 16.18
N LEU A 42 -28.28 6.98 15.42
CA LEU A 42 -28.68 6.09 14.33
C LEU A 42 -29.03 4.70 14.90
N ASP A 43 -30.18 4.57 15.54
CA ASP A 43 -30.67 3.26 16.01
C ASP A 43 -31.22 2.43 14.84
N SER A 44 -30.80 1.15 14.74
CA SER A 44 -31.16 0.26 13.64
C SER A 44 -32.66 -0.03 13.52
N ASP A 45 -33.40 0.05 14.63
CA ASP A 45 -34.85 -0.19 14.63
C ASP A 45 -35.63 0.99 14.04
N SER A 46 -35.02 2.18 13.98
CA SER A 46 -35.67 3.37 13.43
C SER A 46 -35.75 3.36 11.90
N PHE A 47 -34.92 2.57 11.19
CA PHE A 47 -34.96 2.50 9.72
C PHE A 47 -36.21 1.81 9.15
N GLN A 48 -36.99 1.05 9.94
CA GLN A 48 -38.28 0.52 9.49
C GLN A 48 -39.41 1.56 9.59
N ASP A 49 -39.32 2.51 10.52
CA ASP A 49 -40.34 3.57 10.72
C ASP A 49 -39.94 4.93 10.11
N PHE A 50 -38.68 5.10 9.68
CA PHE A 50 -38.18 6.33 9.06
C PHE A 50 -38.74 6.58 7.65
N ASP A 51 -39.27 5.56 6.97
CA ASP A 51 -39.73 5.65 5.58
C ASP A 51 -41.19 6.14 5.44
N GLU A 52 -42.03 6.06 6.48
CA GLU A 52 -43.45 6.43 6.38
C GLU A 52 -43.82 7.78 7.01
N ASN A 53 -43.10 8.27 8.03
CA ASN A 53 -43.49 9.50 8.75
C ASN A 53 -42.74 10.79 8.32
N LEU A 54 -41.82 10.71 7.37
CA LEU A 54 -41.13 11.88 6.77
C LEU A 54 -41.55 12.14 5.30
N LEU A 55 -42.68 11.60 4.85
CA LEU A 55 -43.33 11.96 3.57
C LEU A 55 -44.10 13.29 3.63
N GLY A 56 -43.75 14.17 4.56
CA GLY A 56 -43.89 15.61 4.37
C GLY A 56 -42.56 16.11 3.83
N ASP A 57 -42.43 16.14 2.49
CA ASP A 57 -41.25 16.59 1.73
C ASP A 57 -40.49 17.69 2.50
N PRO A 58 -39.39 17.36 3.23
CA PRO A 58 -38.55 18.39 3.78
C PRO A 58 -37.86 18.96 2.55
N GLU A 59 -38.33 20.12 2.08
CA GLU A 59 -37.65 20.87 1.02
C GLU A 59 -36.15 20.77 1.28
N SER A 60 -35.45 20.02 0.43
CA SER A 60 -34.01 19.86 0.52
C SER A 60 -33.42 21.26 0.66
N THR A 61 -32.90 21.59 1.85
CA THR A 61 -32.45 22.95 2.21
C THR A 61 -31.30 23.43 1.31
N THR A 62 -30.72 22.50 0.55
CA THR A 62 -29.79 22.76 -0.54
C THR A 62 -30.24 22.08 -1.84
N LYS A 63 -30.06 22.76 -2.97
CA LYS A 63 -30.20 22.15 -4.31
C LYS A 63 -29.00 21.27 -4.69
N TYR A 64 -27.97 21.26 -3.85
CA TYR A 64 -26.74 20.52 -4.10
C TYR A 64 -26.85 19.08 -3.58
N ASP A 65 -26.70 18.11 -4.49
CA ASP A 65 -26.75 16.69 -4.14
C ASP A 65 -25.48 16.29 -3.34
N LEU A 66 -25.60 16.37 -2.02
CA LEU A 66 -24.55 16.03 -1.07
C LEU A 66 -24.15 14.55 -1.18
N ILE A 67 -25.09 13.64 -1.44
CA ILE A 67 -24.80 12.20 -1.56
C ILE A 67 -23.88 11.95 -2.76
N SER A 68 -24.21 12.52 -3.91
CA SER A 68 -23.38 12.41 -5.11
C SER A 68 -22.04 13.12 -4.93
N ALA A 69 -22.00 14.27 -4.25
CA ALA A 69 -20.75 14.98 -3.95
C ALA A 69 -19.81 14.14 -3.06
N VAL A 70 -20.33 13.56 -1.98
CA VAL A 70 -19.57 12.66 -1.10
C VAL A 70 -19.03 11.47 -1.89
N LYS A 71 -19.86 10.84 -2.73
CA LYS A 71 -19.43 9.71 -3.58
C LYS A 71 -18.28 10.07 -4.52
N ARG A 72 -18.29 11.27 -5.13
CA ARG A 72 -17.17 11.73 -5.98
C ARG A 72 -15.89 11.86 -5.16
N GLN A 73 -15.98 12.46 -3.98
CA GLN A 73 -14.84 12.69 -3.09
C GLN A 73 -14.30 11.42 -2.42
N THR A 74 -15.10 10.35 -2.26
CA THR A 74 -14.60 9.06 -1.74
C THR A 74 -13.42 8.52 -2.53
N THR A 75 -13.42 8.72 -3.86
CA THR A 75 -12.32 8.26 -4.71
C THR A 75 -11.05 9.08 -4.55
N PHE A 76 -11.16 10.35 -4.13
CA PHE A 76 -10.05 11.25 -3.89
C PHE A 76 -9.17 10.75 -2.74
N PHE A 77 -9.78 10.27 -1.65
CA PHE A 77 -9.05 9.72 -0.51
C PHE A 77 -8.08 8.61 -0.94
N TYR A 78 -8.51 7.72 -1.83
CA TYR A 78 -7.64 6.67 -2.36
C TYR A 78 -6.42 7.23 -3.08
N GLN A 79 -6.50 8.40 -3.71
CA GLN A 79 -5.38 9.01 -4.43
C GLN A 79 -4.33 9.55 -3.45
N VAL A 80 -4.78 10.11 -2.33
CA VAL A 80 -3.94 10.81 -1.32
C VAL A 80 -3.64 9.98 -0.05
N SER A 81 -3.86 8.67 -0.08
CA SER A 81 -3.77 7.80 1.12
C SER A 81 -2.42 7.09 1.37
N ARG A 82 -1.38 7.32 0.57
CA ARG A 82 -0.06 6.69 0.83
C ARG A 82 0.63 7.30 2.05
N SER A 83 1.53 6.55 2.68
CA SER A 83 2.26 7.00 3.86
C SER A 83 3.09 8.28 3.62
N TYR A 84 3.64 8.47 2.42
CA TYR A 84 4.43 9.66 2.07
C TYR A 84 3.62 10.97 2.01
N TRP A 85 2.29 10.92 2.11
CA TRP A 85 1.44 12.12 2.23
C TRP A 85 1.52 12.77 3.61
N ASN A 86 2.08 12.06 4.60
CA ASN A 86 2.37 12.58 5.93
C ASN A 86 3.82 13.10 6.06
N ASP A 87 4.57 13.18 4.95
CA ASP A 87 5.94 13.66 4.95
C ASP A 87 5.97 15.19 4.73
N ASP A 88 6.56 15.92 5.68
CA ASP A 88 6.62 17.38 5.65
C ASP A 88 7.34 17.91 4.41
N THR A 89 8.40 17.23 3.95
CA THR A 89 9.17 17.67 2.77
C THR A 89 8.31 17.57 1.50
N PHE A 90 7.48 16.52 1.40
CA PHE A 90 6.52 16.35 0.32
C PHE A 90 5.42 17.44 0.36
N LEU A 91 4.86 17.71 1.54
CA LEU A 91 3.80 18.71 1.73
C LEU A 91 4.29 20.14 1.49
N GLU A 92 5.51 20.49 1.93
CA GLU A 92 6.13 21.79 1.61
C GLU A 92 6.25 22.00 0.09
N GLY A 93 6.66 20.94 -0.62
CA GLY A 93 6.70 20.92 -2.09
C GLY A 93 5.32 21.11 -2.71
N ALA A 94 4.30 20.44 -2.18
CA ALA A 94 2.91 20.57 -2.62
C ALA A 94 2.38 22.00 -2.44
N VAL A 95 2.67 22.65 -1.30
CA VAL A 95 2.29 24.04 -1.03
C VAL A 95 2.95 25.00 -2.02
N ALA A 96 4.23 24.82 -2.30
CA ALA A 96 4.94 25.62 -3.31
C ALA A 96 4.30 25.45 -4.70
N ARG A 97 3.92 24.22 -5.05
CA ARG A 97 3.28 23.91 -6.33
C ARG A 97 1.86 24.47 -6.43
N TYR A 98 1.09 24.44 -5.34
CA TYR A 98 -0.24 25.06 -5.27
C TYR A 98 -0.17 26.58 -5.51
N LYS A 99 0.81 27.28 -4.93
CA LYS A 99 1.05 28.70 -5.22
C LYS A 99 1.37 28.94 -6.70
N GLY A 100 2.21 28.09 -7.29
CA GLY A 100 2.49 28.12 -8.73
C GLY A 100 1.25 27.87 -9.59
N PHE A 101 0.37 26.98 -9.16
CA PHE A 101 -0.89 26.67 -9.83
C PHE A 101 -1.85 27.86 -9.81
N LEU A 102 -2.05 28.50 -8.66
CA LEU A 102 -2.83 29.74 -8.56
C LEU A 102 -2.26 30.85 -9.46
N TYR A 103 -0.92 30.96 -9.54
CA TYR A 103 -0.27 31.91 -10.43
C TYR A 103 -0.62 31.64 -11.90
N LEU A 104 -0.62 30.38 -12.37
CA LEU A 104 -1.03 30.05 -13.73
C LEU A 104 -2.48 30.47 -14.02
N ILE A 105 -3.41 30.18 -13.10
CA ILE A 105 -4.82 30.55 -13.30
C ILE A 105 -4.96 32.07 -13.35
N LYS A 106 -4.28 32.80 -12.47
CA LYS A 106 -4.23 34.27 -12.50
C LYS A 106 -3.74 34.80 -13.84
N ARG A 107 -2.62 34.27 -14.35
CA ARG A 107 -2.05 34.69 -15.63
C ARG A 107 -2.97 34.40 -16.81
N ASN A 108 -3.69 33.27 -16.79
CA ASN A 108 -4.69 32.96 -17.79
C ASN A 108 -5.85 33.96 -17.77
N LYS A 109 -6.34 34.33 -16.59
CA LYS A 109 -7.37 35.35 -16.42
C LYS A 109 -6.90 36.72 -16.92
N GLU A 110 -5.71 37.16 -16.53
CA GLU A 110 -5.13 38.45 -16.97
C GLU A 110 -5.00 38.54 -18.50
N ARG A 111 -4.69 37.41 -19.14
CA ARG A 111 -4.58 37.31 -20.61
C ARG A 111 -5.91 36.96 -21.29
N SER A 112 -7.02 36.93 -20.56
CA SER A 112 -8.35 36.55 -21.06
C SER A 112 -8.40 35.18 -21.76
N MET A 113 -7.51 34.26 -21.34
CA MET A 113 -7.48 32.88 -21.82
C MET A 113 -8.43 32.03 -20.98
N ARG A 114 -9.44 31.44 -21.62
CA ARG A 114 -10.33 30.45 -21.00
C ARG A 114 -9.72 29.06 -21.12
N ARG A 115 -8.79 28.73 -20.21
CA ARG A 115 -8.17 27.41 -20.13
C ARG A 115 -8.58 26.69 -18.85
N PHE A 116 -8.79 25.39 -18.97
CA PHE A 116 -9.13 24.53 -17.85
C PHE A 116 -7.84 23.98 -17.21
N CYS A 117 -7.46 24.54 -16.06
CA CYS A 117 -6.27 24.11 -15.34
C CYS A 117 -6.57 22.87 -14.48
N VAL A 118 -5.84 21.78 -14.70
CA VAL A 118 -6.04 20.51 -13.97
C VAL A 118 -4.98 20.36 -12.88
N PRO A 119 -5.35 20.31 -11.59
CA PRO A 119 -4.39 20.11 -10.51
C PRO A 119 -3.82 18.67 -10.52
N THR A 120 -2.55 18.51 -10.15
CA THR A 120 -2.03 17.22 -9.67
C THR A 120 -2.55 16.96 -8.25
N TYR A 121 -2.54 15.72 -7.76
CA TYR A 121 -3.18 15.39 -6.48
C TYR A 121 -2.53 16.08 -5.28
N ASP A 122 -1.24 16.43 -5.36
CA ASP A 122 -0.56 17.20 -4.33
C ASP A 122 -1.06 18.65 -4.28
N VAL A 123 -1.24 19.26 -5.44
CA VAL A 123 -1.84 20.59 -5.59
C VAL A 123 -3.30 20.57 -5.15
N ASP A 124 -4.06 19.54 -5.54
CA ASP A 124 -5.48 19.39 -5.23
C ASP A 124 -5.70 19.18 -3.73
N LEU A 125 -4.86 18.38 -3.06
CA LEU A 125 -4.92 18.21 -1.61
C LEU A 125 -4.73 19.53 -0.87
N ILE A 126 -3.69 20.30 -1.22
CA ILE A 126 -3.45 21.61 -0.59
C ILE A 126 -4.59 22.58 -0.91
N TRP A 127 -5.17 22.50 -2.11
CA TRP A 127 -6.34 23.29 -2.46
C TRP A 127 -7.55 22.93 -1.57
N HIS A 128 -7.87 21.64 -1.40
CA HIS A 128 -8.92 21.19 -0.48
C HIS A 128 -8.65 21.67 0.94
N SER A 129 -7.42 21.52 1.44
CA SER A 129 -7.04 22.01 2.77
C SER A 129 -7.23 23.52 2.90
N HIS A 130 -6.91 24.31 1.87
CA HIS A 130 -7.15 25.75 1.88
C HIS A 130 -8.65 26.07 1.92
N GLN A 131 -9.48 25.32 1.20
CA GLN A 131 -10.94 25.49 1.20
C GLN A 131 -11.59 25.14 2.55
N LEU A 132 -10.99 24.26 3.36
CA LEU A 132 -11.43 24.01 4.75
C LEU A 132 -11.30 25.24 5.66
N HIS A 133 -10.58 26.29 5.23
CA HIS A 133 -10.51 27.59 5.90
C HIS A 133 -11.22 28.67 5.07
N PRO A 134 -12.56 28.67 4.98
CA PRO A 134 -13.32 29.45 4.00
C PRO A 134 -13.08 30.96 4.06
N ALA A 135 -12.90 31.52 5.26
CA ALA A 135 -12.59 32.94 5.44
C ALA A 135 -11.21 33.32 4.86
N SER A 136 -10.18 32.52 5.15
CA SER A 136 -8.83 32.70 4.61
C SER A 136 -8.81 32.46 3.10
N TYR A 137 -9.46 31.40 2.63
CA TYR A 137 -9.60 31.08 1.21
C TYR A 137 -10.22 32.22 0.42
N CYS A 138 -11.33 32.77 0.91
CA CYS A 138 -12.00 33.90 0.28
C CYS A 138 -11.08 35.13 0.23
N LYS A 139 -10.49 35.50 1.37
CA LYS A 139 -9.58 36.65 1.47
C LYS A 139 -8.40 36.53 0.49
N ASP A 140 -7.72 35.39 0.48
CA ASP A 140 -6.54 35.15 -0.33
C ASP A 140 -6.89 35.14 -1.81
N LEU A 141 -7.97 34.46 -2.21
CA LEU A 141 -8.32 34.35 -3.63
C LEU A 141 -8.94 35.63 -4.19
N VAL A 142 -9.67 36.39 -3.38
CA VAL A 142 -10.08 37.76 -3.76
C VAL A 142 -8.84 38.65 -3.93
N ALA A 143 -7.85 38.55 -3.05
CA ALA A 143 -6.62 39.33 -3.19
C ALA A 143 -5.79 38.91 -4.43
N ILE A 144 -5.68 37.62 -4.72
CA ILE A 144 -4.87 37.09 -5.83
C ILE A 144 -5.58 37.27 -7.18
N MET A 145 -6.87 36.94 -7.23
CA MET A 145 -7.64 36.75 -8.46
C MET A 145 -8.82 37.71 -8.61
N GLY A 146 -9.16 38.50 -7.59
CA GLY A 146 -10.32 39.41 -7.59
C GLY A 146 -11.67 38.70 -7.40
N LYS A 147 -11.68 37.37 -7.19
CA LYS A 147 -12.86 36.57 -6.86
C LYS A 147 -12.45 35.24 -6.25
N VAL A 148 -13.38 34.59 -5.57
CA VAL A 148 -13.22 33.21 -5.11
C VAL A 148 -13.10 32.29 -6.33
N LEU A 149 -12.15 31.35 -6.28
CA LEU A 149 -12.01 30.31 -7.28
C LEU A 149 -12.94 29.14 -6.91
N GLU A 150 -13.78 28.76 -7.86
CA GLU A 150 -14.65 27.59 -7.73
C GLU A 150 -13.84 26.31 -7.99
N HIS A 151 -14.11 25.28 -7.20
CA HIS A 151 -13.57 23.94 -7.39
C HIS A 151 -14.71 23.09 -7.97
N ASP A 152 -14.60 22.75 -9.25
CA ASP A 152 -15.56 21.89 -9.95
C ASP A 152 -15.00 20.46 -10.01
N ASP A 153 -15.61 19.57 -9.22
CA ASP A 153 -15.21 18.17 -9.05
C ASP A 153 -16.09 17.19 -9.85
N THR A 154 -16.90 17.70 -10.78
CA THR A 154 -17.89 16.88 -11.48
C THR A 154 -17.30 16.02 -12.60
N ASP A 155 -16.16 16.43 -13.16
CA ASP A 155 -15.45 15.68 -14.21
C ASP A 155 -14.55 14.59 -13.64
N SER A 156 -14.81 13.35 -14.05
CA SER A 156 -13.99 12.18 -13.70
C SER A 156 -13.42 11.44 -14.92
N ASP A 157 -13.83 11.81 -16.14
CA ASP A 157 -13.40 11.12 -17.35
C ASP A 157 -11.97 11.53 -17.75
N ARG A 158 -11.04 10.57 -17.57
CA ARG A 158 -9.62 10.71 -17.89
C ARG A 158 -9.25 10.07 -19.23
N SER A 159 -10.22 9.72 -20.06
CA SER A 159 -9.98 9.14 -21.37
C SER A 159 -9.26 10.12 -22.28
N LYS A 160 -8.41 9.60 -23.17
CA LYS A 160 -7.60 10.42 -24.07
C LYS A 160 -8.49 11.35 -24.91
N GLY A 161 -8.12 12.63 -24.98
CA GLY A 161 -8.86 13.66 -25.72
C GLY A 161 -10.08 14.25 -24.99
N GLN A 162 -10.40 13.78 -23.77
CA GLN A 162 -11.46 14.36 -22.95
C GLN A 162 -10.98 15.59 -22.17
N LYS A 163 -11.91 16.32 -21.54
CA LYS A 163 -11.65 17.59 -20.84
C LYS A 163 -10.48 17.52 -19.84
N LEU A 164 -10.41 16.46 -19.02
CA LEU A 164 -9.30 16.29 -18.06
C LEU A 164 -7.96 16.02 -18.75
N ASP A 165 -7.93 15.20 -19.81
CA ASP A 165 -6.70 14.87 -20.54
C ASP A 165 -6.14 16.10 -21.27
N VAL A 166 -7.00 16.81 -22.01
CA VAL A 166 -6.64 18.04 -22.71
C VAL A 166 -6.22 19.13 -21.73
N GLY A 167 -7.00 19.36 -20.67
CA GLY A 167 -6.69 20.35 -19.64
C GLY A 167 -5.37 20.04 -18.91
N PHE A 168 -5.10 18.77 -18.61
CA PHE A 168 -3.85 18.37 -17.98
C PHE A 168 -2.65 18.60 -18.90
N PHE A 169 -2.78 18.28 -20.19
CA PHE A 169 -1.75 18.55 -21.19
C PHE A 169 -1.47 20.06 -21.32
N GLU A 170 -2.52 20.88 -21.44
CA GLU A 170 -2.38 22.34 -21.52
C GLU A 170 -1.78 22.95 -20.25
N THR A 171 -2.16 22.44 -19.08
CA THR A 171 -1.61 22.88 -17.79
C THR A 171 -0.12 22.53 -17.70
N THR A 172 0.24 21.32 -18.11
CA THR A 172 1.63 20.85 -18.11
C THR A 172 2.51 21.72 -19.00
N ASN A 173 2.06 22.02 -20.22
CA ASN A 173 2.83 22.87 -21.14
C ASN A 173 3.01 24.29 -20.59
N GLN A 174 1.95 24.90 -20.06
CA GLN A 174 2.04 26.23 -19.46
C GLN A 174 2.95 26.28 -18.24
N TRP A 175 2.88 25.24 -17.39
CA TRP A 175 3.73 25.13 -16.23
C TRP A 175 5.20 25.10 -16.64
N GLU A 176 5.55 24.26 -17.61
CA GLU A 176 6.92 24.16 -18.12
C GLU A 176 7.39 25.47 -18.76
N GLU A 177 6.56 26.12 -19.58
CA GLU A 177 6.86 27.42 -20.18
C GLU A 177 7.07 28.52 -19.14
N THR A 178 6.29 28.48 -18.05
CA THR A 178 6.28 29.54 -17.03
C THR A 178 7.41 29.36 -16.02
N PHE A 179 7.64 28.12 -15.57
CA PHE A 179 8.52 27.83 -14.43
C PHE A 179 9.78 27.05 -14.82
N GLY A 180 9.89 26.54 -16.05
CA GLY A 180 11.02 25.74 -16.50
C GLY A 180 11.18 24.40 -15.77
N THR A 181 10.15 23.95 -15.03
CA THR A 181 10.13 22.71 -14.25
C THR A 181 9.00 21.81 -14.71
N ARG A 182 9.03 20.52 -14.33
CA ARG A 182 7.98 19.58 -14.72
C ARG A 182 6.74 19.70 -13.85
N TYR A 183 5.58 19.63 -14.50
CA TYR A 183 4.32 19.68 -13.78
C TYR A 183 3.97 18.36 -13.12
N TRP A 184 4.26 17.22 -13.76
CA TRP A 184 4.09 15.91 -13.13
C TRP A 184 5.04 15.77 -11.93
N LYS A 185 4.63 14.98 -10.93
CA LYS A 185 5.41 14.72 -9.71
C LYS A 185 5.15 13.30 -9.20
N ALA A 186 6.21 12.61 -8.79
CA ALA A 186 6.11 11.25 -8.23
C ALA A 186 5.22 11.27 -6.98
N GLY A 187 4.33 10.28 -6.87
CA GLY A 187 3.34 10.16 -5.81
C GLY A 187 2.11 11.06 -5.93
N ALA A 188 2.10 12.04 -6.84
CA ALA A 188 1.02 13.01 -7.03
C ALA A 188 0.18 12.80 -8.30
N MET A 189 0.47 11.74 -9.05
CA MET A 189 -0.25 11.37 -10.27
C MET A 189 -1.39 10.40 -9.96
N HIS A 190 -2.34 10.29 -10.89
CA HIS A 190 -3.48 9.38 -10.76
C HIS A 190 -3.04 7.92 -10.58
N ARG A 191 -3.48 7.30 -9.49
CA ARG A 191 -3.14 5.92 -9.11
C ARG A 191 -4.07 4.87 -9.73
N GLY A 192 -5.06 5.30 -10.52
CA GLY A 192 -6.15 4.44 -10.97
C GLY A 192 -7.33 4.47 -10.00
N ASN A 193 -8.37 3.69 -10.30
CA ASN A 193 -9.55 3.57 -9.46
C ASN A 193 -9.22 3.03 -8.05
N PRO A 194 -10.03 3.29 -7.02
CA PRO A 194 -9.89 2.58 -5.75
C PRO A 194 -10.12 1.06 -5.93
N PRO A 195 -9.56 0.22 -5.04
CA PRO A 195 -9.91 -1.19 -4.96
C PRO A 195 -11.38 -1.36 -4.55
N SER A 196 -11.92 -2.56 -4.75
CA SER A 196 -13.29 -2.85 -4.32
C SER A 196 -13.41 -2.73 -2.79
N PRO A 197 -14.44 -2.04 -2.27
CA PRO A 197 -14.70 -2.00 -0.84
C PRO A 197 -14.88 -3.41 -0.29
N LEU A 198 -14.43 -3.62 0.94
CA LEU A 198 -14.72 -4.86 1.67
C LEU A 198 -16.18 -4.80 2.13
N THR A 199 -16.99 -5.76 1.71
CA THR A 199 -18.36 -5.92 2.25
C THR A 199 -18.22 -6.46 3.67
N PHE A 200 -18.47 -5.62 4.67
CA PHE A 200 -18.40 -5.98 6.08
C PHE A 200 -19.57 -5.33 6.83
N ASP A 201 -20.35 -6.15 7.55
CA ASP A 201 -21.43 -5.67 8.41
C ASP A 201 -20.86 -4.98 9.65
N LYS A 202 -20.96 -3.64 9.69
CA LYS A 202 -20.51 -2.80 10.81
C LYS A 202 -21.24 -3.10 12.14
N PHE A 203 -22.40 -3.77 12.12
CA PHE A 203 -23.33 -3.88 13.25
C PHE A 203 -23.26 -5.19 14.07
N LYS A 204 -22.25 -6.04 13.88
CA LYS A 204 -22.02 -7.23 14.75
C LYS A 204 -20.96 -7.01 15.83
N VAL A 205 -20.65 -5.75 16.11
CA VAL A 205 -19.51 -5.31 16.93
C VAL A 205 -20.05 -4.80 18.27
N ASP A 206 -20.27 -5.70 19.23
CA ASP A 206 -20.57 -5.32 20.62
C ASP A 206 -19.54 -5.90 21.60
N ALA A 207 -19.25 -5.10 22.63
CA ALA A 207 -18.00 -5.10 23.38
C ALA A 207 -17.90 -6.14 24.52
N MET A 208 -16.72 -6.72 24.69
CA MET A 208 -16.21 -7.10 26.02
C MET A 208 -14.84 -6.46 26.22
N GLN A 209 -14.79 -5.52 27.16
CA GLN A 209 -13.55 -5.00 27.74
C GLN A 209 -12.87 -6.12 28.54
N ASN A 210 -11.61 -6.37 28.26
CA ASN A 210 -10.69 -6.90 29.25
C ASN A 210 -9.51 -5.91 29.32
N ASP A 211 -9.41 -5.23 30.46
CA ASP A 211 -8.24 -4.42 30.80
C ASP A 211 -7.03 -5.34 30.94
N SER A 212 -6.25 -5.47 29.88
CA SER A 212 -4.88 -5.95 29.99
C SER A 212 -3.95 -4.97 29.28
N THR A 213 -3.11 -4.31 30.06
CA THR A 213 -2.07 -3.42 29.57
C THR A 213 -1.10 -4.21 28.67
N PRO A 214 -0.85 -3.76 27.43
CA PRO A 214 0.11 -4.42 26.55
C PRO A 214 1.51 -4.28 27.12
N SER A 215 2.08 -5.39 27.57
CA SER A 215 3.47 -5.49 28.00
C SER A 215 4.36 -5.50 26.76
N ASN A 216 4.88 -4.34 26.35
CA ASN A 216 5.93 -4.20 25.34
C ASN A 216 7.30 -4.68 25.90
N LYS A 217 7.35 -5.89 26.45
CA LYS A 217 8.60 -6.56 26.82
C LYS A 217 8.84 -7.70 25.86
N ASN A 218 9.31 -7.37 24.66
CA ASN A 218 10.32 -8.12 23.90
C ASN A 218 10.47 -7.50 22.50
N GLN A 219 11.63 -6.89 22.26
CA GLN A 219 12.03 -6.35 20.97
C GLN A 219 12.46 -7.48 20.04
N ASN A 220 11.86 -7.53 18.84
CA ASN A 220 12.30 -8.15 17.59
C ASN A 220 13.38 -9.24 17.69
N LEU A 221 12.96 -10.47 17.95
CA LEU A 221 13.82 -11.65 17.91
C LEU A 221 14.39 -11.94 16.50
N ILE A 222 13.72 -11.43 15.45
CA ILE A 222 14.18 -11.45 14.06
C ILE A 222 14.29 -9.99 13.58
N GLN A 223 15.51 -9.46 13.51
CA GLN A 223 15.75 -8.16 12.87
C GLN A 223 15.94 -8.39 11.37
N LEU A 224 14.88 -8.15 10.60
CA LEU A 224 15.00 -8.10 9.15
C LEU A 224 15.50 -6.71 8.74
N PRO A 225 16.49 -6.60 7.83
CA PRO A 225 16.89 -5.31 7.32
C PRO A 225 15.71 -4.65 6.61
N GLN A 226 15.20 -3.56 7.18
CA GLN A 226 14.11 -2.80 6.59
C GLN A 226 14.62 -2.08 5.34
N LYS A 227 14.12 -2.49 4.18
CA LYS A 227 14.37 -1.80 2.92
C LYS A 227 13.43 -0.62 2.80
N MET A 228 13.91 0.47 2.21
CA MET A 228 13.12 1.66 1.94
C MET A 228 12.91 1.80 0.44
N LEU A 229 11.69 2.04 -0.01
CA LEU A 229 11.29 2.14 -1.41
C LEU A 229 10.95 3.58 -1.79
N VAL A 230 11.20 3.91 -3.04
CA VAL A 230 10.76 5.17 -3.66
C VAL A 230 10.05 4.88 -4.97
N GLU A 231 9.02 5.66 -5.27
CA GLU A 231 8.53 5.81 -6.64
C GLU A 231 9.38 6.85 -7.36
N VAL A 232 9.82 6.51 -8.57
CA VAL A 232 10.66 7.33 -9.43
C VAL A 232 9.89 7.67 -10.69
N MET A 233 9.83 8.97 -11.00
CA MET A 233 9.42 9.47 -12.31
C MET A 233 10.65 10.04 -13.03
N LEU A 234 10.98 9.47 -14.19
CA LEU A 234 12.15 9.83 -14.99
C LEU A 234 11.76 10.18 -16.43
N GLU A 235 12.20 11.35 -16.89
CA GLU A 235 12.06 11.83 -18.26
C GLU A 235 13.45 12.13 -18.85
N ILE A 236 13.65 11.81 -20.14
CA ILE A 236 14.81 12.24 -20.89
C ILE A 236 14.43 13.44 -21.74
N VAL A 237 14.86 14.61 -21.30
CA VAL A 237 14.41 15.91 -21.81
C VAL A 237 15.10 16.26 -23.12
N ASP A 238 16.42 16.18 -23.14
CA ASP A 238 17.23 16.67 -24.26
C ASP A 238 18.66 16.10 -24.23
N VAL A 239 19.39 16.25 -25.33
CA VAL A 239 20.80 15.83 -25.46
C VAL A 239 21.61 16.95 -26.12
N ARG A 240 22.76 17.28 -25.56
CA ARG A 240 23.68 18.32 -26.06
C ARG A 240 25.02 17.74 -26.49
N ASP A 241 25.71 18.53 -27.31
CA ASP A 241 27.06 18.24 -27.82
C ASP A 241 27.17 16.90 -28.59
N LEU A 242 26.08 16.51 -29.26
CA LEU A 242 26.08 15.34 -30.13
C LEU A 242 26.97 15.59 -31.37
N PRO A 243 27.88 14.68 -31.75
CA PRO A 243 28.75 14.90 -32.90
C PRO A 243 27.98 15.05 -34.21
N SER A 244 28.46 15.87 -35.14
CA SER A 244 27.78 16.07 -36.43
C SER A 244 27.64 14.77 -37.23
N GLY A 245 26.49 14.56 -37.88
CA GLY A 245 26.24 13.41 -38.78
C GLY A 245 25.33 12.28 -38.26
N HIS A 246 24.79 12.38 -37.04
CA HIS A 246 23.86 11.37 -36.51
C HIS A 246 22.44 11.53 -37.11
N LYS A 247 22.13 10.81 -38.20
CA LYS A 247 20.78 10.68 -38.77
C LYS A 247 20.08 9.40 -38.28
N GLY A 248 19.79 9.31 -36.98
CA GLY A 248 19.18 8.13 -36.36
C GLY A 248 18.49 8.42 -35.03
N LYS A 249 17.76 7.44 -34.49
CA LYS A 249 16.98 7.60 -33.25
C LYS A 249 17.88 7.48 -32.03
N LEU A 250 17.76 8.42 -31.10
CA LEU A 250 18.40 8.37 -29.79
C LEU A 250 17.44 7.77 -28.76
N VAL A 251 17.97 6.85 -27.96
CA VAL A 251 17.25 6.19 -26.87
C VAL A 251 18.18 6.13 -25.68
N VAL A 252 17.69 6.44 -24.49
CA VAL A 252 18.43 6.21 -23.26
C VAL A 252 17.90 4.95 -22.62
N SER A 253 18.79 4.01 -22.33
CA SER A 253 18.46 2.87 -21.48
C SER A 253 18.90 3.13 -20.07
N PHE A 254 18.12 2.67 -19.10
CA PHE A 254 18.41 2.85 -17.69
C PHE A 254 18.13 1.58 -16.89
N LYS A 255 18.96 1.35 -15.88
CA LYS A 255 18.85 0.24 -14.92
C LYS A 255 19.50 0.65 -13.60
N LYS A 256 19.19 -0.01 -12.49
CA LYS A 256 20.02 0.14 -11.29
C LYS A 256 21.37 -0.55 -11.46
N LYS A 257 22.41 0.02 -10.86
CA LYS A 257 23.77 -0.53 -10.88
C LYS A 257 23.82 -1.88 -10.16
N GLN A 258 23.21 -1.93 -8.98
CA GLN A 258 22.88 -3.15 -8.27
C GLN A 258 21.38 -3.37 -8.44
N GLU A 259 21.03 -4.48 -9.08
CA GLU A 259 19.63 -4.82 -9.32
C GLU A 259 18.94 -5.09 -7.98
N ASP A 260 17.76 -4.51 -7.83
CA ASP A 260 16.83 -4.87 -6.77
C ASP A 260 15.60 -5.54 -7.40
N ILE A 261 14.82 -6.23 -6.58
CA ILE A 261 13.81 -7.15 -7.10
C ILE A 261 12.60 -6.38 -7.68
N LEU A 262 12.42 -5.13 -7.27
CA LEU A 262 11.41 -4.23 -7.80
C LEU A 262 11.82 -3.62 -9.15
N PHE A 263 13.12 -3.46 -9.38
CA PHE A 263 13.70 -2.90 -10.59
C PHE A 263 14.92 -3.68 -11.08
N ASN A 264 14.65 -4.90 -11.55
CA ASN A 264 15.63 -5.83 -12.10
C ASN A 264 15.72 -5.80 -13.63
N ALA A 265 14.85 -5.04 -14.30
CA ALA A 265 14.77 -5.02 -15.76
C ALA A 265 15.31 -3.71 -16.33
N LYS A 266 16.19 -3.83 -17.34
CA LYS A 266 16.65 -2.68 -18.13
C LYS A 266 15.47 -2.08 -18.92
N LYS A 267 15.16 -0.81 -18.66
CA LYS A 267 14.13 -0.05 -19.38
C LYS A 267 14.74 0.95 -20.34
N GLN A 268 13.92 1.51 -21.24
CA GLN A 268 14.35 2.46 -22.26
C GLN A 268 13.35 3.60 -22.44
N LEU A 269 13.85 4.79 -22.69
CA LEU A 269 13.09 5.99 -23.02
C LEU A 269 13.66 6.64 -24.29
N SER A 270 12.78 7.12 -25.17
CA SER A 270 13.21 7.95 -26.29
C SER A 270 13.53 9.37 -25.83
N VAL A 271 14.51 9.98 -26.48
CA VAL A 271 14.76 11.43 -26.34
C VAL A 271 13.72 12.17 -27.17
N SER A 272 12.95 13.08 -26.55
CA SER A 272 12.02 13.96 -27.26
C SER A 272 11.96 15.32 -26.59
N SER A 273 12.30 16.37 -27.34
CA SER A 273 12.08 17.76 -26.93
C SER A 273 10.67 18.26 -27.27
N GLN A 274 9.93 17.55 -28.13
CA GLN A 274 8.56 17.92 -28.50
C GLN A 274 7.52 17.37 -27.52
N PRO A 275 6.46 18.16 -27.18
CA PRO A 275 5.44 17.79 -26.21
C PRO A 275 4.73 16.46 -26.51
N GLU A 276 4.41 16.21 -27.78
CA GLU A 276 3.63 15.03 -28.24
C GLU A 276 4.40 13.71 -28.15
N GLY A 277 5.72 13.76 -28.00
CA GLY A 277 6.61 12.59 -27.93
C GLY A 277 7.24 12.34 -26.57
N LYS A 278 6.89 13.13 -25.54
CA LYS A 278 7.45 12.99 -24.19
C LYS A 278 7.05 11.66 -23.56
N GLN A 279 8.04 10.95 -23.03
CA GLN A 279 7.83 9.71 -22.30
C GLN A 279 8.40 9.87 -20.90
N VAL A 280 7.58 9.58 -19.89
CA VAL A 280 7.99 9.55 -18.50
C VAL A 280 7.90 8.12 -18.02
N ALA A 281 9.02 7.56 -17.56
CA ALA A 281 9.02 6.27 -16.91
C ALA A 281 8.58 6.43 -15.45
N VAL A 282 7.58 5.66 -15.04
CA VAL A 282 7.16 5.54 -13.64
C VAL A 282 7.51 4.13 -13.15
N PHE A 283 8.24 4.03 -12.05
CA PHE A 283 8.64 2.74 -11.48
C PHE A 283 8.97 2.86 -10.00
N GLN A 284 8.94 1.74 -9.28
CA GLN A 284 9.38 1.64 -7.90
C GLN A 284 10.72 0.91 -7.83
N CYS A 285 11.57 1.30 -6.89
CA CYS A 285 12.83 0.62 -6.60
C CYS A 285 13.27 0.91 -5.16
N GLU A 286 14.31 0.22 -4.69
CA GLU A 286 14.93 0.57 -3.42
C GLU A 286 15.50 2.00 -3.50
N SER A 287 15.31 2.76 -2.43
CA SER A 287 15.71 4.17 -2.28
C SER A 287 17.22 4.39 -2.43
N ARG A 288 18.01 3.36 -2.10
CA ARG A 288 19.47 3.39 -2.11
C ARG A 288 20.07 2.99 -3.46
N GLY A 289 21.28 3.47 -3.72
CA GLY A 289 22.09 3.09 -4.88
C GLY A 289 21.93 3.99 -6.11
N GLU A 290 22.53 3.54 -7.21
CA GLU A 290 22.72 4.35 -8.41
C GLU A 290 21.87 3.86 -9.58
N LEU A 291 21.18 4.79 -10.24
CA LEU A 291 20.56 4.56 -11.54
C LEU A 291 21.59 4.86 -12.63
N VAL A 292 21.93 3.86 -13.46
CA VAL A 292 22.86 4.01 -14.58
C VAL A 292 22.08 4.26 -15.85
N LEU A 293 22.44 5.32 -16.57
CA LEU A 293 21.85 5.73 -17.83
C LEU A 293 22.87 5.57 -18.95
N GLU A 294 22.48 4.92 -20.04
CA GLU A 294 23.30 4.73 -21.24
C GLU A 294 22.61 5.34 -22.44
N LEU A 295 23.27 6.30 -23.10
CA LEU A 295 22.77 6.89 -24.33
C LEU A 295 23.10 5.97 -25.51
N ILE A 296 22.06 5.51 -26.20
CA ILE A 296 22.14 4.57 -27.30
C ILE A 296 21.71 5.27 -28.59
N TYR A 297 22.57 5.19 -29.60
CA TYR A 297 22.27 5.59 -30.97
C TYR A 297 21.83 4.39 -31.81
N ARG A 298 20.69 4.53 -32.48
CA ARG A 298 20.17 3.57 -33.46
C ARG A 298 20.15 4.18 -34.87
N PRO A 299 21.01 3.72 -35.79
CA PRO A 299 21.00 4.15 -37.19
C PRO A 299 19.65 3.84 -37.86
N CYS A 300 19.17 4.71 -38.76
CA CYS A 300 18.02 4.38 -39.60
C CYS A 300 18.34 3.21 -40.54
N VAL A 301 17.41 2.27 -40.68
CA VAL A 301 17.58 1.09 -41.54
C VAL A 301 17.35 1.50 -42.99
N ASN A 302 18.41 1.60 -43.79
CA ASN A 302 18.28 1.58 -45.25
C ASN A 302 18.53 0.14 -45.72
N PHE A 303 17.73 -0.33 -46.67
CA PHE A 303 17.56 -1.71 -47.19
C PHE A 303 18.83 -2.50 -47.61
N ARG A 304 20.05 -2.01 -47.35
CA ARG A 304 21.31 -2.66 -47.73
C ARG A 304 22.28 -2.97 -46.59
N MET A 305 22.11 -2.42 -45.37
CA MET A 305 22.92 -2.80 -44.19
C MET A 305 22.21 -2.51 -42.86
N VAL A 306 22.11 -3.51 -41.97
CA VAL A 306 21.71 -3.32 -40.57
C VAL A 306 22.95 -2.97 -39.75
N ARG A 307 23.10 -1.70 -39.36
CA ARG A 307 24.18 -1.30 -38.43
C ARG A 307 23.73 -1.53 -36.98
N PRO A 308 24.58 -2.12 -36.12
CA PRO A 308 24.22 -2.38 -34.73
C PRO A 308 24.06 -1.06 -33.94
N ALA A 309 23.21 -1.10 -32.92
CA ALA A 309 23.05 0.02 -31.99
C ALA A 309 24.38 0.27 -31.25
N LYS A 310 24.74 1.55 -31.06
CA LYS A 310 26.00 1.95 -30.42
C LYS A 310 25.72 2.74 -29.14
N VAL A 311 26.37 2.36 -28.05
CA VAL A 311 26.39 3.16 -26.81
C VAL A 311 27.35 4.33 -27.01
N LEU A 312 26.84 5.55 -26.87
CA LEU A 312 27.63 6.78 -27.02
C LEU A 312 28.33 7.18 -25.71
N GLY A 313 27.73 6.84 -24.57
CA GLY A 313 28.31 7.08 -23.25
C GLY A 313 27.33 6.69 -22.15
N LYS A 314 27.83 6.71 -20.91
CA LYS A 314 27.05 6.38 -19.71
C LYS A 314 27.21 7.44 -18.62
N THR A 315 26.20 7.57 -17.77
CA THR A 315 26.23 8.39 -16.56
C THR A 315 25.43 7.70 -15.46
N SER A 316 25.50 8.22 -14.24
CA SER A 316 24.73 7.70 -13.11
C SER A 316 24.07 8.80 -12.30
N ILE A 317 22.93 8.46 -11.71
CA ILE A 317 22.20 9.30 -10.74
C ILE A 317 22.22 8.54 -9.42
N ASN A 318 22.84 9.12 -8.39
CA ASN A 318 22.70 8.62 -7.04
C ASN A 318 21.31 9.03 -6.51
N LEU A 319 20.51 8.02 -6.15
CA LEU A 319 19.14 8.25 -5.68
C LEU A 319 19.14 8.90 -4.29
N GLU A 320 20.05 8.53 -3.39
CA GLU A 320 20.14 9.07 -2.03
C GLU A 320 20.46 10.57 -2.04
N ASP A 321 21.47 10.96 -2.82
CA ASP A 321 21.87 12.36 -2.94
C ASP A 321 20.76 13.24 -3.54
N SER A 322 19.88 12.63 -4.35
CA SER A 322 18.80 13.33 -5.05
C SER A 322 17.49 13.37 -4.26
N GLN A 323 17.33 12.55 -3.21
CA GLN A 323 16.06 12.40 -2.47
C GLN A 323 15.56 13.72 -1.90
N ASN A 324 16.35 14.42 -1.08
CA ASN A 324 15.89 15.63 -0.39
C ASN A 324 15.32 16.69 -1.36
N ALA A 325 15.94 16.86 -2.53
CA ALA A 325 15.53 17.84 -3.52
C ALA A 325 14.40 17.30 -4.43
N ALA A 326 14.50 16.05 -4.92
CA ALA A 326 13.55 15.46 -5.86
C ALA A 326 12.23 15.02 -5.21
N CYS A 327 12.24 14.78 -3.90
CA CYS A 327 11.05 14.56 -3.08
C CYS A 327 10.26 15.84 -2.88
N LYS A 328 10.94 16.98 -2.75
CA LYS A 328 10.29 18.28 -2.61
C LYS A 328 9.71 18.78 -3.94
N LEU A 329 10.54 18.88 -4.98
CA LEU A 329 10.11 19.35 -6.31
C LEU A 329 10.76 18.55 -7.45
N PRO A 330 10.08 18.39 -8.59
CA PRO A 330 10.70 17.80 -9.78
C PRO A 330 11.97 18.56 -10.19
N LEU A 331 13.07 17.83 -10.31
CA LEU A 331 14.38 18.35 -10.68
C LEU A 331 14.61 18.23 -12.19
N GLN A 332 15.33 19.19 -12.74
CA GLN A 332 15.89 19.11 -14.08
C GLN A 332 17.41 19.28 -14.00
N LYS A 333 18.17 18.30 -14.50
CA LYS A 333 19.64 18.29 -14.38
C LYS A 333 20.32 17.86 -15.68
N TRP A 334 21.38 18.56 -16.04
CA TRP A 334 22.31 18.13 -17.09
C TRP A 334 23.36 17.18 -16.51
N LEU A 335 23.56 16.04 -17.17
CA LEU A 335 24.49 15.00 -16.77
C LEU A 335 25.45 14.71 -17.92
N ASP A 336 26.74 14.89 -17.66
CA ASP A 336 27.79 14.59 -18.62
C ASP A 336 27.98 13.07 -18.73
N LEU A 337 28.13 12.60 -19.96
CA LEU A 337 28.35 11.19 -20.26
C LEU A 337 29.84 10.88 -20.24
N THR A 338 30.20 9.81 -19.54
CA THR A 338 31.50 9.17 -19.66
C THR A 338 31.49 8.25 -20.90
N SER A 339 32.36 8.53 -21.87
CA SER A 339 32.50 7.74 -23.10
C SER A 339 33.89 7.12 -23.21
N ALA A 340 33.99 5.95 -23.84
CA ALA A 340 35.28 5.35 -24.20
C ALA A 340 35.98 6.15 -25.32
N VAL A 341 35.22 6.92 -26.10
CA VAL A 341 35.75 7.78 -27.15
C VAL A 341 35.97 9.18 -26.58
N LYS A 342 37.20 9.71 -26.74
CA LYS A 342 37.52 11.09 -26.35
C LYS A 342 36.95 12.06 -27.39
N TRP A 343 35.84 12.69 -27.05
CA TRP A 343 35.25 13.78 -27.81
C TRP A 343 35.86 15.12 -27.42
N SER A 344 35.76 16.13 -28.28
CA SER A 344 36.22 17.50 -27.98
C SER A 344 35.42 18.17 -26.86
N LYS A 345 34.16 17.78 -26.68
CA LYS A 345 33.29 18.12 -25.55
C LYS A 345 32.54 16.86 -25.09
N PRO A 346 32.28 16.68 -23.79
CA PRO A 346 31.46 15.57 -23.33
C PRO A 346 30.03 15.73 -23.87
N ILE A 347 29.43 14.62 -24.30
CA ILE A 347 27.99 14.58 -24.64
C ILE A 347 27.25 14.65 -23.31
N SER A 348 26.20 15.47 -23.22
CA SER A 348 25.41 15.60 -21.99
C SER A 348 23.95 15.27 -22.24
N ILE A 349 23.29 14.65 -21.27
CA ILE A 349 21.85 14.38 -21.29
C ILE A 349 21.15 15.23 -20.23
N CYS A 350 19.98 15.77 -20.56
CA CYS A 350 19.11 16.44 -19.61
C CYS A 350 18.05 15.48 -19.13
N VAL A 351 17.91 15.36 -17.81
CA VAL A 351 16.93 14.48 -17.18
C VAL A 351 15.96 15.29 -16.33
N GLY A 352 14.69 14.92 -16.39
CA GLY A 352 13.67 15.31 -15.42
C GLY A 352 13.51 14.18 -14.41
N LEU A 353 13.62 14.48 -13.11
CA LEU A 353 13.57 13.49 -12.03
C LEU A 353 12.65 13.95 -10.91
N SER A 354 11.73 13.09 -10.48
CA SER A 354 10.97 13.27 -9.24
C SER A 354 10.94 11.97 -8.47
N LEU A 355 11.02 12.07 -7.14
CA LEU A 355 10.99 10.95 -6.20
C LEU A 355 9.85 11.15 -5.20
N THR A 356 9.31 10.06 -4.66
CA THR A 356 8.54 10.12 -3.41
C THR A 356 9.50 10.03 -2.21
N PRO A 357 9.11 10.56 -1.04
CA PRO A 357 9.75 10.21 0.22
C PRO A 357 9.90 8.69 0.36
N PRO A 358 11.03 8.19 0.88
CA PRO A 358 11.23 6.76 1.08
C PRO A 358 10.20 6.17 2.04
N VAL A 359 9.59 5.05 1.68
CA VAL A 359 8.62 4.32 2.51
C VAL A 359 9.12 2.90 2.79
N PRO A 360 8.82 2.30 3.96
CA PRO A 360 9.20 0.91 4.23
C PRO A 360 8.67 -0.07 3.17
N ALA A 361 9.55 -0.95 2.70
CA ALA A 361 9.19 -2.04 1.81
C ALA A 361 8.45 -3.14 2.60
N PRO A 362 7.47 -3.83 1.99
CA PRO A 362 6.96 -5.07 2.54
C PRO A 362 8.07 -6.12 2.68
N TYR A 363 8.07 -6.86 3.80
CA TYR A 363 8.87 -8.05 4.00
C TYR A 363 8.33 -9.18 3.13
N LYS A 364 9.07 -9.57 2.11
CA LYS A 364 8.74 -10.72 1.27
C LYS A 364 9.58 -11.92 1.69
N LEU A 365 8.89 -12.96 2.13
CA LEU A 365 9.47 -14.16 2.72
C LEU A 365 8.97 -15.39 1.99
N GLN A 366 9.87 -16.36 1.87
CA GLN A 366 9.60 -17.67 1.28
C GLN A 366 9.92 -18.75 2.31
N MET A 367 8.94 -19.58 2.63
CA MET A 367 9.06 -20.71 3.54
C MET A 367 9.31 -21.98 2.72
N VAL A 368 10.48 -22.58 2.89
CA VAL A 368 10.94 -23.78 2.19
C VAL A 368 11.03 -24.92 3.20
N SER A 369 10.13 -25.90 3.11
CA SER A 369 10.16 -27.08 3.97
C SER A 369 11.05 -28.18 3.40
N THR A 370 11.76 -28.92 4.27
CA THR A 370 12.59 -30.07 3.86
C THR A 370 11.78 -31.33 3.51
N ARG A 371 10.45 -31.32 3.73
CA ARG A 371 9.58 -32.31 3.11
C ARG A 371 9.20 -31.82 1.71
N PRO A 372 9.24 -32.66 0.66
CA PRO A 372 8.44 -32.39 -0.51
C PRO A 372 7.01 -32.27 -0.01
N SER A 373 6.38 -31.11 -0.22
CA SER A 373 4.93 -31.05 -0.19
C SER A 373 4.43 -32.22 -1.07
N ILE A 374 3.51 -33.02 -0.54
CA ILE A 374 2.89 -34.11 -1.28
C ILE A 374 2.24 -33.48 -2.52
N ARG A 375 2.95 -33.47 -3.65
CA ARG A 375 2.46 -33.08 -4.99
C ARG A 375 3.47 -33.25 -6.13
N SER A 376 4.39 -34.22 -6.06
CA SER A 376 4.93 -34.81 -7.29
C SER A 376 4.11 -36.04 -7.63
N TYR A 377 3.39 -36.00 -8.75
CA TYR A 377 2.66 -37.12 -9.32
C TYR A 377 3.59 -38.33 -9.54
N ALA A 378 3.59 -39.26 -8.59
CA ALA A 378 4.08 -40.62 -8.80
C ALA A 378 3.09 -41.55 -8.10
N PRO A 379 2.12 -42.14 -8.83
CA PRO A 379 1.32 -43.21 -8.26
C PRO A 379 2.24 -44.42 -8.08
N PHE A 380 1.97 -45.23 -7.06
CA PHE A 380 2.64 -46.52 -6.80
C PHE A 380 3.98 -46.50 -6.05
N LEU A 381 3.96 -46.12 -4.76
CA LEU A 381 4.81 -46.78 -3.77
C LEU A 381 4.02 -47.05 -2.48
N PRO A 382 4.09 -48.28 -1.91
CA PRO A 382 3.36 -48.62 -0.70
C PRO A 382 3.96 -47.95 0.54
N TRP A 383 3.07 -47.52 1.42
CA TRP A 383 3.29 -46.80 2.68
C TRP A 383 4.25 -47.57 3.61
N ARG A 384 5.56 -47.30 3.54
CA ARG A 384 6.50 -47.71 4.60
C ARG A 384 6.43 -46.70 5.74
N LYS A 385 6.26 -47.21 6.97
CA LYS A 385 6.35 -46.43 8.22
C LYS A 385 7.71 -45.72 8.29
N PHE A 386 7.75 -44.43 8.00
CA PHE A 386 8.93 -43.60 8.22
C PHE A 386 8.96 -43.13 9.67
N GLN A 387 10.06 -43.43 10.36
CA GLN A 387 10.40 -42.91 11.68
C GLN A 387 10.49 -41.37 11.66
N GLN A 388 10.11 -40.74 12.77
CA GLN A 388 10.05 -39.27 12.95
C GLN A 388 11.37 -38.58 12.58
N THR A 389 11.47 -38.06 11.36
CA THR A 389 12.52 -37.13 10.94
C THR A 389 12.14 -35.71 11.36
N LYS A 390 13.08 -34.96 11.95
CA LYS A 390 12.92 -33.54 12.32
C LYS A 390 12.35 -32.74 11.14
N ASN A 391 11.20 -32.08 11.34
CA ASN A 391 10.62 -31.19 10.32
C ASN A 391 11.32 -29.84 10.39
N TRP A 392 12.08 -29.51 9.35
CA TRP A 392 12.74 -28.21 9.22
C TRP A 392 12.04 -27.38 8.15
N THR A 393 11.88 -26.09 8.43
CA THR A 393 11.38 -25.08 7.49
C THR A 393 12.33 -23.90 7.50
N ASN A 394 13.02 -23.70 6.39
CA ASN A 394 13.88 -22.55 6.19
C ASN A 394 13.02 -21.36 5.71
N VAL A 395 13.12 -20.23 6.39
CA VAL A 395 12.50 -18.97 5.97
C VAL A 395 13.60 -18.12 5.34
N VAL A 396 13.44 -17.81 4.06
CA VAL A 396 14.39 -17.00 3.30
C VAL A 396 13.75 -15.68 2.87
N ASP A 397 14.58 -14.65 2.68
CA ASP A 397 14.16 -13.38 2.10
C ASP A 397 13.97 -13.49 0.56
N GLU A 398 13.56 -12.38 -0.06
CA GLU A 398 13.34 -12.29 -1.50
C GLU A 398 14.63 -12.54 -2.34
N ALA A 399 15.82 -12.35 -1.76
CA ALA A 399 17.10 -12.63 -2.39
C ALA A 399 17.60 -14.07 -2.14
N GLY A 400 16.86 -14.86 -1.37
CA GLY A 400 17.22 -16.23 -1.00
C GLY A 400 18.18 -16.32 0.19
N ASN A 401 18.41 -15.22 0.92
CA ASN A 401 19.20 -15.25 2.14
C ASN A 401 18.38 -15.87 3.28
N GLU A 402 19.00 -16.77 4.03
CA GLU A 402 18.39 -17.41 5.20
C GLU A 402 18.14 -16.39 6.31
N ILE A 403 16.90 -16.33 6.78
CA ILE A 403 16.46 -15.49 7.89
C ILE A 403 16.46 -16.33 9.17
N ILE A 404 15.69 -17.42 9.15
CA ILE A 404 15.50 -18.29 10.30
C ILE A 404 15.14 -19.70 9.83
N ASN A 405 15.74 -20.69 10.46
CA ASN A 405 15.41 -22.09 10.28
C ASN A 405 14.56 -22.57 11.45
N ILE A 406 13.34 -23.00 11.17
CA ILE A 406 12.34 -23.35 12.18
C ILE A 406 12.15 -24.86 12.20
N HIS A 407 12.22 -25.46 13.38
CA HIS A 407 11.89 -26.86 13.57
C HIS A 407 11.10 -27.11 14.85
N SER A 408 10.35 -28.20 14.87
CA SER A 408 9.70 -28.68 16.09
C SER A 408 10.58 -29.68 16.85
N ARG A 409 10.46 -29.70 18.17
CA ARG A 409 11.03 -30.76 19.04
C ARG A 409 10.01 -31.23 20.06
N ASN A 410 10.09 -32.50 20.41
CA ASN A 410 9.26 -33.11 21.46
C ASN A 410 10.10 -33.23 22.73
N LEU A 411 9.58 -32.74 23.86
CA LEU A 411 10.16 -32.98 25.17
C LEU A 411 9.32 -34.02 25.90
N THR A 412 9.91 -35.18 26.16
CA THR A 412 9.35 -36.19 27.06
C THR A 412 9.83 -35.90 28.47
N THR A 413 8.93 -35.57 29.39
CA THR A 413 9.26 -35.49 30.83
C THR A 413 9.27 -36.90 31.41
N GLU A 414 10.40 -37.31 32.01
CA GLU A 414 10.67 -38.68 32.49
C GLU A 414 9.75 -39.19 33.64
N LYS A 415 8.66 -38.50 34.00
CA LYS A 415 7.81 -38.91 35.15
C LYS A 415 6.30 -39.00 34.92
N SER A 416 5.78 -38.80 33.71
CA SER A 416 4.42 -39.24 33.38
C SER A 416 4.23 -39.37 31.86
N ASN A 417 3.75 -40.53 31.42
CA ASN A 417 3.60 -40.90 30.01
C ASN A 417 2.41 -40.20 29.31
N THR A 418 2.00 -39.01 29.76
CA THR A 418 0.72 -38.39 29.33
C THR A 418 0.81 -36.94 28.85
N ASN A 419 1.93 -36.21 29.03
CA ASN A 419 2.06 -34.83 28.56
C ASN A 419 3.24 -34.68 27.59
N ILE A 420 2.99 -34.84 26.28
CA ILE A 420 3.95 -34.47 25.24
C ILE A 420 4.01 -32.95 25.17
N LYS A 421 5.13 -32.36 25.57
CA LYS A 421 5.39 -30.93 25.42
C LYS A 421 6.00 -30.67 24.04
N LEU A 422 5.27 -29.97 23.17
CA LEU A 422 5.73 -29.63 21.82
C LEU A 422 6.32 -28.23 21.83
N GLU A 423 7.55 -28.08 21.34
CA GLU A 423 8.22 -26.79 21.21
C GLU A 423 8.63 -26.52 19.77
N VAL A 424 8.49 -25.27 19.34
CA VAL A 424 9.01 -24.75 18.07
C VAL A 424 10.25 -23.92 18.39
N VAL A 425 11.35 -24.29 17.76
CA VAL A 425 12.67 -23.68 17.94
C VAL A 425 13.10 -23.08 16.61
N GLY A 426 13.67 -21.88 16.66
CA GLY A 426 14.26 -21.18 15.52
C GLY A 426 15.76 -21.06 15.68
N THR A 427 16.49 -21.27 14.60
CA THR A 427 17.93 -20.97 14.53
C THR A 427 18.12 -19.84 13.52
N THR A 428 18.72 -18.72 13.95
CA THR A 428 19.03 -17.60 13.05
C THR A 428 20.26 -17.91 12.19
N ALA A 429 20.51 -17.09 11.17
CA ALA A 429 21.74 -17.18 10.37
C ALA A 429 23.04 -16.96 11.17
N SER A 430 22.96 -16.44 12.41
CA SER A 430 24.08 -16.31 13.34
C SER A 430 24.29 -17.52 14.24
N ASP A 431 23.64 -18.66 13.94
CA ASP A 431 23.62 -19.89 14.75
C ASP A 431 23.03 -19.73 16.17
N GLU A 432 22.31 -18.64 16.42
CA GLU A 432 21.60 -18.45 17.69
C GLU A 432 20.28 -19.23 17.69
N THR A 433 20.12 -20.08 18.71
CA THR A 433 18.93 -20.91 18.88
C THR A 433 17.96 -20.28 19.87
N HIS A 434 16.72 -20.07 19.44
CA HIS A 434 15.68 -19.42 20.21
C HIS A 434 14.41 -20.28 20.30
N LEU A 435 13.80 -20.34 21.48
CA LEU A 435 12.47 -20.93 21.64
C LEU A 435 11.42 -19.95 21.09
N LEU A 436 10.69 -20.36 20.05
CA LEU A 436 9.74 -19.49 19.35
C LEU A 436 8.29 -19.70 19.79
N ALA A 437 7.88 -20.94 20.03
CA ALA A 437 6.54 -21.25 20.50
C ALA A 437 6.49 -22.57 21.29
N GLU A 438 5.50 -22.70 22.17
CA GLU A 438 5.23 -23.89 22.96
C GLU A 438 3.75 -24.24 22.90
N LEU A 439 3.42 -25.52 22.70
CA LEU A 439 2.07 -26.01 22.82
C LEU A 439 1.75 -26.34 24.28
N LYS A 440 0.78 -25.62 24.86
CA LYS A 440 0.22 -25.87 26.18
C LYS A 440 -1.25 -26.26 26.03
N GLY A 441 -1.56 -27.55 26.21
CA GLY A 441 -2.91 -28.08 26.00
C GLY A 441 -3.32 -28.00 24.52
N THR A 442 -4.34 -27.19 24.21
CA THR A 442 -4.82 -26.94 22.84
C THR A 442 -4.39 -25.57 22.30
N THR A 443 -3.48 -24.87 22.98
CA THR A 443 -3.10 -23.50 22.65
C THR A 443 -1.59 -23.38 22.47
N TRP A 444 -1.17 -22.81 21.35
CA TRP A 444 0.21 -22.43 21.09
C TRP A 444 0.49 -21.07 21.73
N SER A 445 1.46 -20.99 22.61
CA SER A 445 1.97 -19.73 23.15
C SER A 445 3.27 -19.39 22.43
N MET A 446 3.30 -18.25 21.74
CA MET A 446 4.51 -17.75 21.08
C MET A 446 5.39 -17.11 22.15
N MET A 447 6.65 -17.53 22.28
CA MET A 447 7.47 -17.22 23.46
C MET A 447 8.16 -15.85 23.39
N ASN A 448 8.13 -15.21 22.22
CA ASN A 448 8.73 -13.92 21.97
C ASN A 448 7.76 -12.74 22.19
N SER A 449 6.52 -13.00 22.60
CA SER A 449 5.47 -11.98 22.68
C SER A 449 4.23 -12.52 23.42
N ASP A 450 3.25 -11.69 23.83
CA ASP A 450 2.01 -12.15 24.50
C ASP A 450 1.03 -12.86 23.54
N TRP A 451 1.53 -13.40 22.41
CA TRP A 451 0.71 -13.97 21.35
C TRP A 451 0.38 -15.44 21.62
N THR A 452 -0.88 -15.78 21.42
CA THR A 452 -1.42 -17.12 21.59
C THR A 452 -2.24 -17.53 20.38
N LEU A 453 -2.02 -18.72 19.84
CA LEU A 453 -2.77 -19.28 18.72
C LEU A 453 -3.61 -20.46 19.21
N GLN A 454 -4.93 -20.36 19.06
CA GLN A 454 -5.89 -21.38 19.48
C GLN A 454 -6.90 -21.68 18.37
N ARG A 455 -7.49 -22.88 18.34
CA ARG A 455 -8.63 -23.16 17.48
C ARG A 455 -9.92 -22.73 18.20
N LYS A 456 -10.74 -21.93 17.55
CA LYS A 456 -12.07 -21.54 18.03
C LYS A 456 -13.09 -22.58 17.54
N LYS A 457 -13.94 -23.07 18.46
CA LYS A 457 -15.10 -23.90 18.09
C LYS A 457 -16.20 -22.96 17.56
N SER A 458 -16.49 -23.01 16.26
CA SER A 458 -17.70 -22.40 15.70
C SER A 458 -18.89 -23.34 15.86
N SER A 459 -20.10 -22.78 15.86
CA SER A 459 -21.36 -23.53 15.82
C SER A 459 -21.63 -24.21 14.48
N ASP A 460 -20.89 -23.83 13.43
CA ASP A 460 -20.85 -24.50 12.13
C ASP A 460 -19.73 -25.57 12.15
N GLU A 461 -20.10 -26.83 11.90
CA GLU A 461 -19.20 -27.99 11.98
C GLU A 461 -18.11 -28.01 10.88
N ASP A 462 -18.21 -27.16 9.86
CA ASP A 462 -17.34 -27.20 8.67
C ASP A 462 -16.21 -26.14 8.65
N GLU A 463 -16.14 -25.22 9.62
CA GLU A 463 -15.13 -24.16 9.64
C GLU A 463 -14.07 -24.29 10.73
N ASN A 464 -12.83 -24.56 10.32
CA ASN A 464 -11.69 -24.51 11.25
C ASN A 464 -11.26 -23.05 11.44
N VAL A 465 -11.85 -22.35 12.41
CA VAL A 465 -11.41 -20.98 12.76
C VAL A 465 -10.24 -21.07 13.75
N PHE A 466 -9.13 -20.42 13.42
CA PHE A 466 -7.97 -20.25 14.30
C PHE A 466 -7.86 -18.79 14.72
N GLU A 467 -7.59 -18.54 15.99
CA GLU A 467 -7.53 -17.20 16.57
C GLU A 467 -6.14 -16.99 17.14
N LEU A 468 -5.49 -15.91 16.71
CA LEU A 468 -4.20 -15.46 17.17
C LEU A 468 -4.39 -14.17 17.99
N THR A 469 -4.21 -14.27 19.30
CA THR A 469 -4.50 -13.19 20.26
C THR A 469 -3.21 -12.73 20.92
N GLY A 470 -2.88 -11.44 20.81
CA GLY A 470 -1.79 -10.76 21.50
C GLY A 470 -2.14 -9.29 21.75
N THR A 471 -1.18 -8.37 21.58
CA THR A 471 -1.44 -6.91 21.64
C THR A 471 -2.41 -6.41 20.56
N ARG A 472 -2.58 -7.22 19.51
CA ARG A 472 -3.61 -7.07 18.48
C ARG A 472 -4.29 -8.42 18.35
N LYS A 473 -5.51 -8.41 17.83
CA LYS A 473 -6.24 -9.65 17.58
C LYS A 473 -6.29 -9.99 16.10
N VAL A 474 -5.80 -11.17 15.73
CA VAL A 474 -5.72 -11.65 14.35
C VAL A 474 -6.54 -12.94 14.23
N ILE A 475 -7.46 -13.02 13.28
CA ILE A 475 -8.28 -14.22 13.06
C ILE A 475 -7.86 -14.90 11.75
N PHE A 476 -7.45 -16.17 11.85
CA PHE A 476 -7.17 -17.07 10.74
C PHE A 476 -8.38 -17.96 10.48
N ILE A 477 -8.85 -18.02 9.23
CA ILE A 477 -9.86 -18.99 8.84
C ILE A 477 -9.14 -20.09 8.08
N SER A 478 -9.07 -21.28 8.65
CA SER A 478 -8.68 -22.47 7.90
C SER A 478 -9.87 -22.90 7.07
N LEU A 479 -9.90 -22.44 5.82
CA LEU A 479 -10.72 -23.03 4.78
C LEU A 479 -10.34 -24.51 4.68
N SER A 480 -11.28 -25.38 5.05
CA SER A 480 -11.31 -26.81 4.77
C SER A 480 -11.41 -27.06 3.26
N PHE A 481 -10.56 -26.45 2.43
CA PHE A 481 -10.64 -26.49 0.97
C PHE A 481 -9.26 -26.46 0.27
N LEU A 482 -8.35 -27.34 0.69
CA LEU A 482 -7.21 -27.76 -0.16
C LEU A 482 -7.45 -29.09 -0.89
N ASN A 483 -8.61 -29.74 -0.67
CA ASN A 483 -8.95 -31.05 -1.24
C ASN A 483 -10.07 -31.06 -2.31
N GLN A 484 -10.58 -29.90 -2.76
CA GLN A 484 -11.53 -29.86 -3.87
C GLN A 484 -11.11 -28.81 -4.91
N ILE A 485 -10.07 -29.16 -5.68
CA ILE A 485 -9.88 -28.58 -7.01
C ILE A 485 -10.53 -29.59 -7.97
N PRO A 486 -11.71 -29.32 -8.54
CA PRO A 486 -12.22 -30.15 -9.61
C PRO A 486 -11.37 -29.89 -10.85
N ILE A 487 -10.61 -30.90 -11.27
CA ILE A 487 -10.15 -30.98 -12.66
C ILE A 487 -11.43 -31.21 -13.48
N GLU A 488 -11.73 -30.28 -14.39
CA GLU A 488 -12.91 -30.28 -15.24
C GLU A 488 -13.25 -31.67 -15.80
N LYS A 489 -14.43 -32.16 -15.44
CA LYS A 489 -15.28 -32.85 -16.41
C LYS A 489 -16.68 -32.23 -16.31
N HIS A 490 -16.99 -31.50 -17.37
CA HIS A 490 -18.30 -31.00 -17.84
C HIS A 490 -19.53 -31.05 -16.92
N SER A 491 -20.25 -29.93 -17.00
CA SER A 491 -21.71 -29.75 -16.83
C SER A 491 -22.24 -29.45 -15.42
N HIS A 492 -22.74 -28.22 -15.30
CA HIS A 492 -23.82 -27.72 -14.45
C HIS A 492 -23.89 -28.13 -12.97
N LYS A 493 -23.53 -27.18 -12.10
CA LYS A 493 -24.46 -26.49 -11.17
C LYS A 493 -23.69 -25.39 -10.45
N ASP A 494 -24.17 -24.15 -10.57
CA ASP A 494 -23.78 -23.06 -9.68
C ASP A 494 -24.21 -23.43 -8.25
N SER A 495 -23.24 -23.55 -7.34
CA SER A 495 -23.50 -23.51 -5.90
C SER A 495 -22.52 -22.54 -5.26
N MET A 496 -23.09 -21.59 -4.53
CA MET A 496 -22.46 -20.46 -3.88
C MET A 496 -21.31 -20.86 -2.95
N LEU A 497 -20.25 -20.04 -2.97
CA LEU A 497 -19.19 -20.07 -1.95
C LEU A 497 -19.79 -19.62 -0.61
N PRO A 498 -19.64 -20.39 0.48
CA PRO A 498 -19.91 -19.84 1.81
C PRO A 498 -18.84 -18.78 2.10
N SER A 499 -19.26 -17.53 2.10
CA SER A 499 -18.52 -16.42 2.69
C SER A 499 -18.78 -16.47 4.19
N LEU A 500 -17.84 -17.00 4.97
CA LEU A 500 -17.96 -16.94 6.42
C LEU A 500 -16.92 -16.01 7.01
N SER A 501 -17.48 -15.10 7.81
CA SER A 501 -16.85 -13.97 8.46
C SER A 501 -17.24 -14.15 9.92
N ILE A 502 -16.31 -14.47 10.82
CA ILE A 502 -16.62 -14.55 12.26
C ILE A 502 -15.56 -13.83 13.09
N LEU A 503 -16.09 -12.88 13.86
CA LEU A 503 -15.50 -11.81 14.65
C LEU A 503 -15.44 -12.19 16.14
N VAL A 504 -14.40 -11.80 16.88
CA VAL A 504 -14.42 -11.46 18.33
C VAL A 504 -13.29 -10.45 18.59
N ILE A 505 -13.46 -9.50 19.51
CA ILE A 505 -12.57 -8.35 19.83
C ILE A 505 -11.59 -8.65 20.99
N CYS A 506 -10.40 -8.02 20.97
CA CYS A 506 -9.68 -7.40 22.11
C CYS A 506 -8.66 -6.37 21.56
N ASP A 507 -8.68 -5.18 22.16
CA ASP A 507 -7.87 -3.95 22.03
C ASP A 507 -7.54 -3.34 20.65
N LEU A 508 -8.16 -2.17 20.40
CA LEU A 508 -7.95 -1.06 19.44
C LEU A 508 -7.72 -1.37 17.95
N SER A 509 -7.30 -2.57 17.57
CA SER A 509 -6.96 -2.94 16.19
C SER A 509 -7.18 -4.43 15.93
N GLN A 510 -8.01 -4.77 14.94
CA GLN A 510 -8.33 -6.15 14.58
C GLN A 510 -7.81 -6.49 13.18
N VAL A 511 -7.19 -7.64 13.00
CA VAL A 511 -6.80 -8.14 11.67
C VAL A 511 -7.68 -9.30 11.23
N ILE A 512 -8.33 -9.13 10.08
CA ILE A 512 -9.19 -10.12 9.44
C ILE A 512 -8.50 -10.62 8.17
N ILE A 513 -8.50 -11.94 7.97
CA ILE A 513 -7.95 -12.56 6.77
C ILE A 513 -9.07 -12.80 5.76
N PHE A 514 -8.96 -12.16 4.60
CA PHE A 514 -9.89 -12.32 3.48
C PHE A 514 -9.31 -13.26 2.42
N PRO A 515 -10.12 -14.14 1.82
CA PRO A 515 -9.69 -14.93 0.68
C PRO A 515 -9.45 -14.04 -0.55
N GLY A 516 -8.42 -14.39 -1.30
CA GLY A 516 -7.96 -13.65 -2.46
C GLY A 516 -7.07 -12.45 -2.14
N ARG A 517 -6.69 -11.75 -3.20
CA ARG A 517 -6.03 -10.46 -3.14
C ARG A 517 -7.07 -9.37 -2.93
N LYS A 518 -6.97 -8.60 -1.85
CA LYS A 518 -7.90 -7.52 -1.49
C LYS A 518 -7.18 -6.18 -1.33
N LEU A 519 -7.95 -5.09 -1.42
CA LEU A 519 -7.45 -3.73 -1.24
C LEU A 519 -6.26 -3.47 -2.18
N GLU A 520 -5.14 -2.96 -1.65
CA GLU A 520 -3.96 -2.63 -2.45
C GLU A 520 -3.21 -3.83 -3.07
N PHE A 521 -3.55 -5.06 -2.69
CA PHE A 521 -3.02 -6.26 -3.34
C PHE A 521 -3.83 -6.71 -4.56
N GLU A 522 -4.99 -6.10 -4.82
CA GLU A 522 -5.85 -6.41 -5.98
C GLU A 522 -5.12 -6.19 -7.30
N THR A 523 -5.05 -7.24 -8.12
CA THR A 523 -4.42 -7.21 -9.45
C THR A 523 -5.46 -7.05 -10.55
N ARG A 524 -5.26 -6.09 -11.45
CA ARG A 524 -6.22 -5.78 -12.53
C ARG A 524 -6.06 -6.58 -13.83
N TYR A 525 -4.99 -7.37 -13.97
CA TYR A 525 -4.54 -7.86 -15.28
C TYR A 525 -4.44 -9.38 -15.46
N TYR A 526 -4.83 -10.20 -14.48
CA TYR A 526 -4.86 -11.66 -14.66
C TYR A 526 -6.18 -12.28 -14.22
N GLY A 527 -6.69 -13.19 -15.06
CA GLY A 527 -7.92 -13.95 -14.82
C GLY A 527 -7.90 -14.70 -13.49
N ASN A 528 -9.10 -14.84 -12.92
CA ASN A 528 -9.43 -15.30 -11.57
C ASN A 528 -8.81 -16.63 -11.09
N GLU A 529 -8.09 -17.38 -11.92
CA GLU A 529 -7.74 -18.78 -11.62
C GLU A 529 -6.56 -18.96 -10.64
N ARG A 530 -5.68 -17.95 -10.47
CA ARG A 530 -4.58 -17.98 -9.47
C ARG A 530 -4.79 -17.07 -8.26
N GLY A 531 -5.85 -16.27 -8.24
CA GLY A 531 -6.17 -15.37 -7.13
C GLY A 531 -6.61 -16.12 -5.87
N ASN A 532 -7.26 -17.28 -6.03
CA ASN A 532 -7.93 -18.00 -4.94
C ASN A 532 -6.99 -18.66 -3.92
N CYS A 533 -5.70 -18.78 -4.21
CA CYS A 533 -4.72 -19.33 -3.27
C CYS A 533 -4.06 -18.26 -2.37
N PHE A 534 -4.35 -16.99 -2.60
CA PHE A 534 -3.86 -15.90 -1.76
C PHE A 534 -4.87 -15.58 -0.66
N LEU A 535 -4.36 -15.11 0.46
CA LEU A 535 -5.12 -14.58 1.59
C LEU A 535 -4.58 -13.19 1.91
N THR A 536 -5.46 -12.22 2.09
CA THR A 536 -5.10 -10.84 2.46
C THR A 536 -5.45 -10.60 3.92
N ALA A 537 -4.46 -10.29 4.75
CA ALA A 537 -4.68 -9.83 6.12
C ALA A 537 -4.96 -8.33 6.11
N VAL A 538 -6.09 -7.92 6.69
CA VAL A 538 -6.58 -6.54 6.72
C VAL A 538 -6.81 -6.10 8.16
N GLU A 539 -6.11 -5.06 8.59
CA GLU A 539 -6.28 -4.39 9.87
C GLU A 539 -7.41 -3.37 9.83
N PHE A 540 -8.35 -3.48 10.75
CA PHE A 540 -9.37 -2.49 11.05
C PHE A 540 -9.03 -1.83 12.37
N SER A 541 -9.03 -0.50 12.37
CA SER A 541 -8.79 0.32 13.56
C SER A 541 -9.65 1.58 13.47
N PRO A 542 -9.77 2.38 14.56
CA PRO A 542 -10.40 3.70 14.47
C PRO A 542 -9.75 4.61 13.41
N LYS A 543 -8.45 4.42 13.13
CA LYS A 543 -7.73 5.16 12.07
C LYS A 543 -8.02 4.62 10.67
N ASP A 544 -8.26 3.31 10.57
CA ASP A 544 -8.51 2.58 9.32
C ASP A 544 -9.86 1.85 9.38
N PRO A 545 -11.00 2.57 9.50
CA PRO A 545 -12.31 1.94 9.70
C PRO A 545 -12.79 1.13 8.49
N TYR A 546 -12.18 1.35 7.32
CA TYR A 546 -12.46 0.62 6.07
C TYR A 546 -11.44 -0.48 5.77
N GLY A 547 -10.50 -0.71 6.69
CA GLY A 547 -9.48 -1.73 6.56
C GLY A 547 -8.21 -1.24 5.84
N LYS A 548 -7.07 -1.62 6.41
CA LYS A 548 -5.72 -1.44 5.87
C LYS A 548 -5.11 -2.81 5.62
N ALA A 549 -4.71 -3.11 4.38
CA ALA A 549 -4.03 -4.38 4.12
C ALA A 549 -2.65 -4.39 4.79
N VAL A 550 -2.37 -5.39 5.62
CA VAL A 550 -1.13 -5.52 6.40
C VAL A 550 -0.28 -6.71 5.98
N ALA A 551 -0.87 -7.72 5.33
CA ALA A 551 -0.10 -8.78 4.70
C ALA A 551 -0.87 -9.46 3.56
N LEU A 552 -0.13 -10.11 2.68
CA LEU A 552 -0.61 -11.03 1.68
C LEU A 552 0.13 -12.36 1.85
N MET A 553 -0.58 -13.47 1.95
CA MET A 553 0.03 -14.78 2.18
C MET A 553 -0.52 -15.82 1.23
N ASN A 554 0.31 -16.79 0.89
CA ASN A 554 -0.07 -17.99 0.18
C ASN A 554 0.60 -19.18 0.84
N LEU A 555 -0.11 -19.78 1.80
CA LEU A 555 0.41 -20.86 2.62
C LEU A 555 0.74 -22.12 1.82
N ALA A 556 0.03 -22.36 0.70
CA ALA A 556 0.28 -23.52 -0.16
C ALA A 556 1.65 -23.47 -0.86
N TYR A 557 2.13 -22.27 -1.16
CA TYR A 557 3.46 -22.05 -1.75
C TYR A 557 4.46 -21.50 -0.73
N GLY A 558 4.10 -21.39 0.56
CA GLY A 558 4.98 -20.82 1.59
C GLY A 558 5.35 -19.35 1.38
N PHE A 559 4.54 -18.58 0.64
CA PHE A 559 4.83 -17.17 0.35
C PHE A 559 4.16 -16.25 1.39
N LEU A 560 4.92 -15.29 1.93
CA LEU A 560 4.42 -14.26 2.84
C LEU A 560 4.94 -12.88 2.39
N GLU A 561 4.05 -11.91 2.21
CA GLU A 561 4.37 -10.50 1.96
C GLU A 561 3.74 -9.66 3.07
N ILE A 562 4.55 -9.18 4.01
CA ILE A 562 4.08 -8.53 5.25
C ILE A 562 4.51 -7.06 5.25
N LYS A 563 3.57 -6.14 5.43
CA LYS A 563 3.85 -4.69 5.43
C LYS A 563 4.23 -4.15 6.80
N GLU A 564 3.75 -4.82 7.85
CA GLU A 564 3.90 -4.38 9.22
C GLU A 564 4.89 -5.27 9.97
N GLU A 565 5.93 -4.68 10.54
CA GLU A 565 7.00 -5.41 11.22
C GLU A 565 6.50 -6.29 12.38
N TRP A 566 5.55 -5.79 13.17
CA TRP A 566 4.97 -6.54 14.29
C TRP A 566 4.27 -7.84 13.85
N LEU A 567 3.84 -7.94 12.58
CA LEU A 567 3.14 -9.10 12.05
C LEU A 567 4.10 -10.16 11.49
N VAL A 568 5.38 -9.83 11.28
CA VAL A 568 6.33 -10.71 10.60
C VAL A 568 6.47 -12.06 11.30
N LEU A 569 6.85 -12.03 12.58
CA LEU A 569 7.11 -13.23 13.35
C LEU A 569 5.83 -14.02 13.67
N PRO A 570 4.71 -13.39 14.08
CA PRO A 570 3.44 -14.09 14.22
C PRO A 570 2.96 -14.74 12.92
N ALA A 571 3.13 -14.09 11.76
CA ALA A 571 2.74 -14.66 10.47
C ALA A 571 3.58 -15.89 10.10
N ILE A 572 4.91 -15.84 10.29
CA ILE A 572 5.81 -16.98 10.06
C ILE A 572 5.43 -18.16 10.95
N LEU A 573 5.21 -17.91 12.25
CA LEU A 573 4.90 -18.97 13.21
C LEU A 573 3.52 -19.59 12.97
N SER A 574 2.51 -18.77 12.71
CA SER A 574 1.17 -19.26 12.34
C SER A 574 1.23 -20.08 11.05
N ALA A 575 1.95 -19.62 10.02
CA ALA A 575 2.13 -20.38 8.79
C ALA A 575 2.83 -21.73 9.03
N PHE A 576 3.87 -21.76 9.86
CA PHE A 576 4.58 -22.98 10.23
C PHE A 576 3.68 -23.96 10.98
N VAL A 577 2.97 -23.48 12.01
CA VAL A 577 2.09 -24.29 12.86
C VAL A 577 0.92 -24.86 12.05
N LEU A 578 0.23 -24.03 11.28
CA LEU A 578 -0.91 -24.45 10.47
C LEU A 578 -0.52 -25.47 9.40
N SER A 579 0.70 -25.36 8.86
CA SER A 579 1.21 -26.30 7.84
C SER A 579 1.67 -27.64 8.42
N ASN A 580 2.21 -27.66 9.66
CA ASN A 580 2.80 -28.86 10.25
C ASN A 580 1.89 -29.57 11.26
N PHE A 581 0.95 -28.86 11.89
CA PHE A 581 0.11 -29.36 12.97
C PHE A 581 -1.39 -29.06 12.76
N PRO A 582 -2.00 -29.36 11.61
CA PRO A 582 -3.39 -28.96 11.32
C PRO A 582 -4.43 -29.45 12.34
N HIS A 583 -4.13 -30.52 13.09
CA HIS A 583 -5.00 -31.18 14.08
C HIS A 583 -4.61 -30.93 15.54
N PHE A 584 -3.78 -29.91 15.85
CA PHE A 584 -3.25 -29.73 17.21
C PHE A 584 -4.31 -29.51 18.31
N SER A 585 -5.54 -29.14 17.95
CA SER A 585 -6.64 -28.88 18.89
C SER A 585 -7.65 -30.03 19.02
N ASP A 586 -7.49 -31.14 18.29
CA ASP A 586 -8.44 -32.27 18.33
C ASP A 586 -8.34 -33.10 19.64
N GLY A 587 -7.50 -32.66 20.58
CA GLY A 587 -7.26 -33.35 21.84
C GLY A 587 -6.42 -34.60 21.65
N ILE A 588 -5.59 -34.93 22.64
CA ILE A 588 -4.99 -36.26 22.76
C ILE A 588 -6.12 -37.22 23.16
N GLN A 589 -7.02 -37.55 22.23
CA GLN A 589 -7.88 -38.73 22.38
C GLN A 589 -7.14 -39.91 21.77
N ASN A 590 -6.25 -40.50 22.56
CA ASN A 590 -5.98 -41.94 22.52
C ASN A 590 -5.21 -42.34 23.77
N GLY A 591 -5.95 -42.42 24.87
CA GLY A 591 -5.65 -43.29 26.01
C GLY A 591 -6.88 -44.16 26.25
N ASN A 592 -6.75 -45.46 25.97
CA ASN A 592 -7.71 -46.55 26.22
C ASN A 592 -8.93 -46.66 25.28
N LYS A 593 -8.75 -47.38 24.17
CA LYS A 593 -9.30 -48.73 24.00
C LYS A 593 -8.58 -49.51 22.91
#